data_AF-A0A7C0V563-F1
#
_entry.id   AF-A0A7C0V563-F1
#
_cell.length_a   1.000
_cell.length_b   1.000
_cell.length_c   1.000
_cell.angle_alpha   90.00
_cell.angle_beta   90.00
_cell.angle_gamma   90.00
#
_symmetry.space_group_name_H-M   'P 1'
#
loop_
_entity.id
_entity.type
_entity.pdbx_description
1 polymer ?
#
loop_
_entity_poly.entity_id
_entity_poly.type
_entity_poly.pdbx_seq_one_letter_code
_entity_poly.pdbx_strand_id
1 'polypeptide(L)' 'AEDVDPPEIVAHLPLLCEEREVPYVYVPEKRKIGEAVGIVVSAASACIEDPGEAKGLVDEIISKLKEIAK' A
#
# COMPACT_ATOMS: atom_id res chain seq x y z
N ALA A 1 -5.22 -2.01 3.63
CA ALA A 1 -5.72 -3.36 3.98
C ALA A 1 -7.21 -3.44 3.70
N GLU A 2 -7.75 -4.61 3.38
CA GLU A 2 -9.19 -4.79 3.18
C GLU A 2 -9.93 -5.01 4.50
N ASP A 3 -9.28 -5.60 5.50
CA ASP A 3 -9.79 -5.80 6.88
C ASP A 3 -9.64 -4.55 7.78
N VAL A 4 -10.18 -3.40 7.35
CA VAL A 4 -10.15 -2.16 8.13
C VAL A 4 -11.54 -1.78 8.60
N ASP A 5 -11.72 -1.81 9.93
CA ASP A 5 -12.92 -1.37 10.63
C ASP A 5 -12.59 -0.15 11.50
N PRO A 6 -13.31 0.98 11.34
CA PRO A 6 -14.30 1.30 10.31
C PRO A 6 -13.70 1.60 8.92
N PRO A 7 -14.42 1.31 7.82
CA PRO A 7 -13.92 1.46 6.45
C PRO A 7 -13.73 2.93 6.02
N GLU A 8 -14.35 3.88 6.71
CA GLU A 8 -14.21 5.33 6.47
C GLU A 8 -12.75 5.81 6.53
N ILE A 9 -11.92 5.13 7.33
CA ILE A 9 -10.51 5.47 7.52
C ILE A 9 -9.70 5.26 6.22
N VAL A 10 -10.09 4.31 5.38
CA VAL A 10 -9.36 3.97 4.15
C VAL A 10 -10.10 4.36 2.87
N ALA A 11 -11.38 4.74 2.95
CA ALA A 11 -12.20 5.07 1.80
C ALA A 11 -11.67 6.26 0.95
N HIS A 12 -10.96 7.20 1.58
CA HIS A 12 -10.39 8.37 0.89
C HIS A 12 -9.00 8.12 0.28
N LEU A 13 -8.32 7.03 0.66
CA LEU A 13 -6.97 6.74 0.19
C LEU A 13 -6.91 6.42 -1.32
N PRO A 14 -7.79 5.55 -1.88
CA PRO A 14 -7.74 5.24 -3.31
C PRO A 14 -7.97 6.48 -4.18
N LEU A 15 -8.97 7.29 -3.84
CA LEU A 15 -9.30 8.51 -4.58
C LEU A 15 -8.10 9.49 -4.62
N LEU A 16 -7.45 9.70 -3.48
CA LEU A 16 -6.28 10.58 -3.40
C LEU A 16 -5.07 10.01 -4.16
N CYS A 17 -4.90 8.68 -4.14
CA CYS A 17 -3.85 8.02 -4.91
C CYS A 17 -4.10 8.12 -6.42
N GLU A 18 -5.34 8.03 -6.88
CA GLU A 18 -5.72 8.24 -8.29
C GLU A 18 -5.47 9.69 -8.72
N GLU A 19 -5.90 10.67 -7.93
CA GLU A 19 -5.68 12.10 -8.25
C GLU A 19 -4.20 12.47 -8.34
N ARG A 20 -3.34 11.78 -7.58
CA ARG A 20 -1.90 12.03 -7.54
C ARG A 20 -1.08 11.08 -8.42
N GLU A 21 -1.73 10.20 -9.18
CA GLU A 21 -1.09 9.14 -9.98
C GLU A 21 -0.10 8.27 -9.17
N VAL A 22 -0.40 8.03 -7.89
CA VAL A 22 0.43 7.23 -6.99
C VAL A 22 0.03 5.76 -7.10
N PRO A 23 0.97 4.85 -7.40
CA PRO A 23 0.68 3.41 -7.43
C PRO A 23 0.34 2.91 -6.03
N TYR A 24 -0.75 2.15 -5.91
CA TYR A 24 -1.18 1.57 -4.64
C TYR A 24 -1.59 0.11 -4.83
N VAL A 25 -1.59 -0.65 -3.74
CA VAL A 25 -1.96 -2.07 -3.73
C VAL A 25 -2.82 -2.39 -2.53
N TYR A 26 -3.80 -3.27 -2.71
CA TYR A 26 -4.59 -3.81 -1.62
C TYR A 26 -3.92 -5.05 -1.03
N VAL A 27 -4.01 -5.13 0.29
CA VAL A 27 -3.47 -6.25 1.07
C VAL A 27 -4.62 -6.78 1.91
N PRO A 28 -4.88 -8.10 1.96
CA PRO A 28 -6.07 -8.62 2.61
C PRO A 28 -6.09 -8.34 4.12
N GLU A 29 -4.94 -8.48 4.79
CA GLU A 29 -4.85 -8.39 6.26
C GLU A 29 -4.04 -7.16 6.72
N LYS A 30 -4.62 -6.37 7.64
CA LYS A 30 -3.93 -5.23 8.29
C LYS A 30 -2.74 -5.64 9.16
N ARG A 31 -2.74 -6.87 9.67
CA ARG A 31 -1.66 -7.40 10.52
C ARG A 31 -0.38 -7.65 9.73
N LYS A 32 -0.50 -8.19 8.51
CA LYS A 32 0.62 -8.41 7.59
C LYS A 32 1.34 -7.11 7.24
N ILE A 33 0.60 -6.01 7.08
CA ILE A 33 1.20 -4.69 6.85
C ILE A 33 2.05 -4.27 8.05
N GLY A 34 1.50 -4.38 9.26
CA GLY A 34 2.24 -4.07 10.50
C GLY A 34 3.54 -4.89 10.62
N GLU A 35 3.45 -6.20 10.43
CA GLU A 35 4.62 -7.09 10.47
C GLU A 35 5.65 -6.76 9.39
N ALA A 36 5.22 -6.44 8.16
CA ALA A 36 6.11 -6.07 7.06
C ALA A 36 6.83 -4.74 7.29
N VAL A 37 6.18 -3.78 7.96
CA VAL A 37 6.75 -2.47 8.31
C VAL A 37 7.58 -2.56 9.61
N GLY A 38 7.57 -3.71 10.29
CA GLY A 38 8.32 -3.93 11.54
C GLY A 38 7.65 -3.34 12.77
N ILE A 39 6.33 -3.14 12.74
CA ILE A 39 5.54 -2.60 13.85
C ILE A 39 4.74 -3.73 14.50
N VAL A 40 4.65 -3.71 15.83
CA VAL A 40 3.92 -4.72 16.62
C VAL A 40 2.40 -4.59 16.48
N VAL A 41 1.91 -3.44 16.00
CA VAL A 41 0.48 -3.16 15.81
C VAL A 41 0.06 -3.30 14.35
N SER A 42 -1.21 -3.69 14.13
CA SER A 42 -1.79 -3.75 12.79
C SER A 42 -1.87 -2.35 12.16
N ALA A 43 -1.51 -2.24 10.89
CA ALA A 43 -1.56 -0.99 10.14
C ALA A 43 -2.65 -1.05 9.07
N ALA A 44 -3.50 -0.03 9.00
CA ALA A 44 -4.55 0.06 7.99
C ALA A 44 -3.98 0.36 6.59
N SER A 45 -2.95 1.21 6.53
CA SER A 45 -2.23 1.60 5.33
C SER A 45 -0.74 1.80 5.65
N ALA A 46 0.10 1.70 4.61
CA ALA A 46 1.52 2.02 4.67
C ALA A 46 1.92 2.70 3.37
N CYS A 47 2.89 3.61 3.44
CA CYS A 47 3.43 4.33 2.30
C CYS A 47 4.96 4.22 2.32
N ILE A 48 5.56 4.03 1.16
CA ILE A 48 7.01 4.02 1.00
C ILE A 48 7.42 5.42 0.52
N GLU A 49 8.02 6.22 1.41
CA GLU A 49 8.49 7.58 1.06
C GLU A 49 9.89 7.54 0.43
N ASP A 50 10.84 6.81 1.06
CA ASP A 50 12.15 6.53 0.48
C ASP A 50 12.41 5.01 0.41
N PRO A 51 12.52 4.44 -0.80
CA PRO A 51 12.81 3.01 -0.98
C PRO A 51 14.28 2.60 -0.73
N GLY A 52 15.19 3.54 -0.43
CA GLY A 52 16.59 3.23 -0.10
C GLY A 52 17.28 2.32 -1.11
N GLU A 53 17.82 1.20 -0.63
CA GLU A 53 18.49 0.16 -1.43
C GLU A 53 17.51 -0.71 -2.23
N ALA A 54 16.22 -0.70 -1.90
CA ALA A 54 15.19 -1.52 -2.55
C ALA A 54 14.55 -0.87 -3.79
N LYS A 55 15.07 0.28 -4.26
CA LYS A 55 14.56 1.02 -5.43
C LYS A 55 14.25 0.11 -6.63
N GLY A 56 15.23 -0.71 -7.04
CA GLY A 56 15.05 -1.59 -8.20
C GLY A 56 13.93 -2.63 -8.04
N LEU A 57 13.71 -3.13 -6.83
CA LEU A 57 12.60 -4.06 -6.55
C LEU A 57 11.26 -3.34 -6.54
N VAL A 58 11.20 -2.12 -5.99
CA VAL A 58 9.99 -1.31 -5.96
C VAL A 58 9.56 -0.92 -7.38
N ASP A 59 10.49 -0.54 -8.25
CA ASP A 59 10.19 -0.24 -9.66
C ASP A 59 9.65 -1.46 -10.43
N GLU A 60 10.18 -2.66 -10.16
CA GLU A 60 9.66 -3.90 -10.76
C GLU A 60 8.23 -4.18 -10.27
N ILE A 61 7.96 -3.98 -8.97
CA ILE A 61 6.63 -4.15 -8.38
C ILE A 61 5.64 -3.15 -8.98
N ILE A 62 6.03 -1.88 -9.14
CA ILE A 62 5.20 -0.85 -9.76
C ILE A 62 4.87 -1.22 -11.21
N SER A 63 5.84 -1.75 -11.96
CA SER A 63 5.64 -2.19 -13.34
C SER A 63 4.60 -3.32 -13.42
N LYS A 64 4.73 -4.35 -12.58
CA LYS A 64 3.75 -5.45 -12.51
C LYS A 64 2.37 -4.99 -12.03
N LEU A 65 2.31 -4.02 -11.11
CA LEU A 65 1.05 -3.43 -10.64
C LEU A 65 0.31 -2.72 -11.77
N LYS A 66 1.01 -1.97 -12.62
CA LYS A 66 0.43 -1.32 -13.80
C LYS A 66 -0.11 -2.32 -14.82
N GLU A 67 0.48 -3.51 -14.91
CA GLU A 67 -0.01 -4.59 -15.78
C GLU A 67 -1.27 -5.27 -15.22
N ILE A 68 -1.41 -5.37 -13.90
CA ILE A 68 -2.57 -5.98 -13.23
C ILE A 68 -3.77 -5.01 -13.16
N ALA A 69 -3.51 -3.70 -13.09
CA ALA A 69 -4.53 -2.66 -13.06
C ALA A 69 -5.15 -2.32 -14.43
N LYS A 70 -4.76 -3.05 -15.49
CA LYS A 70 -5.22 -2.87 -16.87
C LYS A 70 -6.19 -3.98 -17.29
#